data_AF-A0AAE3EL73-F1
#
_entry.id   AF-A0AAE3EL73-F1
#
_cell.length_a   1.000
_cell.length_b   1.000
_cell.length_c   1.000
_cell.angle_alpha   90.00
_cell.angle_beta   90.00
_cell.angle_gamma   90.00
#
_symmetry.space_group_name_H-M   'P 1'
#
loop_
_entity.id
_entity.type
_entity.pdbx_description
1 polymer ?
#
loop_
_entity_poly.entity_id
_entity_poly.type
_entity_poly.pdbx_seq_one_letter_code
_entity_poly.pdbx_strand_id
1 'polypeptide(L)'
;MSDNNKNLSDDLNDMLGDAKEGAKKAADKAGEFAEEAKEKAKEFAEEAKETASEFAESAKETFASGENKKVLAGVLAILLGSLGIHKFILGYNKEGIILLVITLVLGFITCGIGASLAGIVGLIEGIIYLTKSDEEFYNTYQVGKKPWF
;
A
#
# COMPACT_ATOMS: atom_id res chain seq x y z
N MET A 1 -72.90 -28.71 -21.10
CA MET A 1 -71.44 -28.96 -21.06
C MET A 1 -70.63 -27.65 -21.10
N SER A 2 -71.14 -26.52 -20.56
CA SER A 2 -70.49 -25.20 -20.76
C SER A 2 -70.04 -24.50 -19.46
N ASP A 3 -70.45 -24.99 -18.28
CA ASP A 3 -70.20 -24.31 -17.00
C ASP A 3 -68.79 -24.56 -16.43
N ASN A 4 -68.07 -25.57 -16.93
CA ASN A 4 -66.72 -25.90 -16.47
C ASN A 4 -65.62 -24.97 -17.03
N ASN A 5 -65.89 -24.22 -18.12
CA ASN A 5 -64.87 -23.39 -18.78
C ASN A 5 -64.68 -22.00 -18.12
N LYS A 6 -65.70 -21.50 -17.42
CA LYS A 6 -65.66 -20.19 -16.76
C LYS A 6 -64.85 -20.20 -15.46
N ASN A 7 -65.03 -21.19 -14.59
CA ASN A 7 -64.28 -21.30 -13.34
C ASN A 7 -62.76 -21.47 -13.55
N LEU A 8 -62.36 -22.19 -14.61
CA LEU A 8 -60.94 -22.42 -14.90
C LEU A 8 -60.22 -21.15 -15.37
N SER A 9 -60.94 -20.21 -16.00
CA SER A 9 -60.39 -18.94 -16.48
C SER A 9 -60.19 -17.95 -15.33
N ASP A 10 -61.10 -17.98 -14.34
CA ASP A 10 -61.04 -17.11 -13.17
C ASP A 10 -59.93 -17.55 -12.20
N ASP A 11 -59.79 -18.86 -11.93
CA ASP A 11 -58.66 -19.40 -11.14
C ASP A 11 -57.30 -19.09 -11.78
N LEU A 12 -57.22 -19.13 -13.12
CA LEU A 12 -55.99 -18.84 -13.84
C LEU A 12 -55.59 -17.37 -13.72
N ASN A 13 -56.56 -16.45 -13.72
CA ASN A 13 -56.31 -15.02 -13.54
C ASN A 13 -55.88 -14.69 -12.11
N ASP A 14 -56.45 -15.36 -11.11
CA ASP A 14 -56.09 -15.16 -9.69
C ASP A 14 -54.66 -15.64 -9.42
N MET A 15 -54.29 -16.83 -9.92
CA MET A 15 -52.90 -17.33 -9.85
C MET A 15 -51.92 -16.42 -10.59
N LEU A 16 -52.32 -15.83 -11.72
CA LEU A 16 -51.49 -14.88 -12.45
C LEU A 16 -51.28 -13.58 -11.66
N GLY A 17 -52.32 -13.14 -10.93
CA GLY A 17 -52.28 -12.00 -10.02
C GLY A 17 -51.27 -12.22 -8.90
N ASP A 18 -51.39 -13.34 -8.20
CA ASP A 18 -50.49 -13.72 -7.10
C ASP A 18 -49.04 -13.89 -7.58
N ALA A 19 -48.84 -14.50 -8.75
CA ALA A 19 -47.51 -14.64 -9.34
C ALA A 19 -46.88 -13.28 -9.67
N LYS A 20 -47.69 -12.32 -10.15
CA LYS A 20 -47.23 -10.98 -10.49
C LYS A 20 -46.92 -10.14 -9.24
N GLU A 21 -47.70 -10.30 -8.19
CA GLU A 21 -47.46 -9.64 -6.90
C GLU A 21 -46.21 -10.21 -6.21
N GLY A 22 -46.04 -11.53 -6.22
CA GLY A 22 -44.82 -12.18 -5.73
C GLY A 22 -43.57 -11.74 -6.47
N ALA A 23 -43.64 -11.62 -7.80
CA ALA A 23 -42.54 -11.11 -8.63
C ALA A 23 -42.19 -9.65 -8.30
N LYS A 24 -43.21 -8.79 -8.12
CA LYS A 24 -43.01 -7.38 -7.76
C LYS A 24 -42.32 -7.24 -6.41
N LYS A 25 -42.77 -8.00 -5.41
CA LYS A 25 -42.23 -7.96 -4.04
C LYS A 25 -40.79 -8.49 -3.97
N ALA A 26 -40.46 -9.49 -4.78
CA ALA A 26 -39.09 -9.98 -4.92
C ALA A 26 -38.17 -8.95 -5.59
N ALA A 27 -38.66 -8.25 -6.62
CA ALA A 27 -37.91 -7.20 -7.30
C ALA A 27 -37.66 -5.99 -6.37
N ASP A 28 -38.65 -5.57 -5.59
CA ASP A 28 -38.52 -4.46 -4.63
C ASP A 28 -37.46 -4.78 -3.56
N LYS A 29 -37.47 -6.00 -3.00
CA LYS A 29 -36.44 -6.46 -2.04
C LYS A 29 -35.05 -6.56 -2.66
N ALA A 30 -34.95 -7.00 -3.91
CA ALA A 30 -33.67 -7.05 -4.62
C ALA A 30 -33.11 -5.64 -4.86
N GLY A 31 -33.99 -4.67 -5.13
CA GLY A 31 -33.64 -3.26 -5.25
C GLY A 31 -33.10 -2.66 -3.95
N GLU A 32 -33.78 -2.89 -2.82
CA GLU A 32 -33.30 -2.46 -1.50
C GLU A 32 -31.92 -3.05 -1.16
N PHE A 33 -31.74 -4.35 -1.37
CA PHE A 33 -30.46 -5.00 -1.06
C PHE A 33 -29.32 -4.50 -1.96
N ALA A 34 -29.62 -4.20 -3.23
CA ALA A 34 -28.64 -3.66 -4.17
C ALA A 34 -28.23 -2.22 -3.81
N GLU A 35 -29.18 -1.37 -3.38
CA GLU A 35 -28.89 -0.01 -2.91
C GLU A 35 -28.06 -0.05 -1.61
N GLU A 36 -28.41 -0.91 -0.65
CA GLU A 36 -27.66 -1.03 0.61
C GLU A 36 -26.23 -1.53 0.39
N ALA A 37 -26.04 -2.50 -0.53
CA ALA A 37 -24.71 -2.98 -0.90
C ALA A 37 -23.87 -1.89 -1.59
N LYS A 38 -24.50 -1.08 -2.44
CA LYS A 38 -23.84 0.02 -3.15
C LYS A 38 -23.45 1.16 -2.21
N GLU A 39 -24.26 1.44 -1.19
CA GLU A 39 -23.97 2.46 -0.19
C GLU A 39 -22.77 2.05 0.66
N LYS A 40 -22.76 0.81 1.18
CA LYS A 40 -21.61 0.29 1.94
C LYS A 40 -20.33 0.21 1.12
N ALA A 41 -20.44 -0.14 -0.17
CA ALA A 41 -19.30 -0.13 -1.07
C ALA A 41 -18.74 1.29 -1.29
N LYS A 42 -19.60 2.30 -1.37
CA LYS A 42 -19.19 3.71 -1.49
C LYS A 42 -18.53 4.21 -0.21
N GLU A 43 -19.10 3.91 0.94
CA GLU A 43 -18.55 4.32 2.25
C GLU A 43 -17.14 3.74 2.44
N PHE A 44 -16.98 2.43 2.18
CA PHE A 44 -15.66 1.79 2.24
C PHE A 44 -14.66 2.36 1.23
N ALA A 45 -15.11 2.71 0.02
CA ALA A 45 -14.25 3.30 -0.99
C ALA A 45 -13.81 4.72 -0.64
N GLU A 46 -14.68 5.54 -0.06
CA GLU A 46 -14.33 6.88 0.41
C GLU A 46 -13.38 6.81 1.62
N GLU A 47 -13.62 5.94 2.60
CA GLU A 47 -12.72 5.74 3.76
C GLU A 47 -11.32 5.26 3.33
N ALA A 48 -11.26 4.31 2.38
CA ALA A 48 -9.99 3.85 1.82
C ALA A 48 -9.25 4.96 1.05
N LYS A 49 -9.99 5.82 0.34
CA LYS A 49 -9.44 6.94 -0.42
C LYS A 49 -8.94 8.05 0.50
N GLU A 50 -9.67 8.36 1.58
CA GLU A 50 -9.26 9.32 2.60
C GLU A 50 -7.96 8.86 3.26
N THR A 51 -7.92 7.63 3.77
CA THR A 51 -6.72 7.03 4.38
C THR A 51 -5.51 7.04 3.44
N ALA A 52 -5.72 6.69 2.16
CA ALA A 52 -4.66 6.71 1.16
C ALA A 52 -4.15 8.14 0.87
N SER A 53 -5.05 9.13 0.87
CA SER A 53 -4.69 10.53 0.65
C SER A 53 -3.90 11.11 1.82
N GLU A 54 -4.30 10.83 3.07
CA GLU A 54 -3.57 11.24 4.27
C GLU A 54 -2.17 10.62 4.31
N PHE A 55 -2.06 9.34 3.97
CA PHE A 55 -0.76 8.66 3.88
C PHE A 55 0.13 9.27 2.80
N ALA A 56 -0.43 9.54 1.61
CA ALA A 56 0.32 10.14 0.51
C ALA A 56 0.78 11.56 0.83
N GLU A 57 -0.05 12.36 1.51
CA GLU A 57 0.30 13.71 1.95
C GLU A 57 1.38 13.68 3.03
N SER A 58 1.24 12.82 4.04
CA SER A 58 2.24 12.63 5.10
C SER A 58 3.58 12.14 4.53
N ALA A 59 3.53 11.21 3.58
CA ALA A 59 4.72 10.75 2.85
C ALA A 59 5.32 11.88 2.01
N LYS A 60 4.51 12.69 1.33
CA LYS A 60 5.00 13.84 0.56
C LYS A 60 5.62 14.90 1.47
N GLU A 61 5.04 15.22 2.62
CA GLU A 61 5.64 16.16 3.58
C GLU A 61 6.98 15.63 4.09
N THR A 62 7.03 14.35 4.47
CA THR A 62 8.23 13.71 5.03
C THR A 62 9.36 13.51 4.00
N PHE A 63 9.01 13.20 2.74
CA PHE A 63 9.98 12.82 1.71
C PHE A 63 10.21 13.87 0.61
N ALA A 64 9.30 14.84 0.41
CA ALA A 64 9.41 15.88 -0.62
C ALA A 64 9.91 17.24 -0.09
N SER A 65 10.07 17.40 1.24
CA SER A 65 10.86 18.47 1.84
C SER A 65 12.34 18.24 1.52
N GLY A 66 12.71 18.55 0.27
CA GLY A 66 13.98 18.19 -0.39
C GLY A 66 15.27 18.71 0.24
N GLU A 67 15.20 19.35 1.40
CA GLU A 67 16.35 19.85 2.16
C GLU A 67 16.92 18.77 3.10
N ASN A 68 16.10 17.85 3.62
CA ASN A 68 16.59 16.83 4.56
C ASN A 68 16.30 15.39 4.13
N LYS A 69 17.22 14.84 3.34
CA LYS A 69 17.25 13.42 2.93
C LYS A 69 17.46 12.43 4.08
N LYS A 70 17.54 12.91 5.33
CA LYS A 70 17.85 12.13 6.54
C LYS A 70 16.86 11.01 6.78
N VAL A 71 15.57 11.35 6.86
CA VAL A 71 14.51 10.37 7.15
C VAL A 71 14.44 9.32 6.05
N LEU A 72 14.47 9.76 4.80
CA LEU A 72 14.49 8.89 3.62
C LEU A 72 15.71 7.94 3.64
N ALA A 73 16.91 8.47 3.82
CA ALA A 73 18.14 7.69 3.87
C ALA A 73 18.15 6.73 5.07
N GLY A 74 17.66 7.15 6.23
CA GLY A 74 17.60 6.35 7.45
C GLY A 74 16.64 5.17 7.34
N VAL A 75 15.40 5.42 6.89
CA VAL A 75 14.39 4.36 6.69
C VAL A 75 14.83 3.37 5.63
N LEU A 76 15.38 3.84 4.50
CA LEU A 76 15.86 2.96 3.45
C LEU A 76 17.12 2.18 3.85
N ALA A 77 17.94 2.72 4.75
CA ALA A 77 19.06 1.98 5.32
C ALA A 77 18.58 0.86 6.26
N ILE A 78 17.46 1.02 6.96
CA ILE A 78 16.87 -0.04 7.80
C ILE A 78 16.23 -1.12 6.94
N LEU A 79 15.38 -0.73 5.97
CA LEU A 79 14.60 -1.69 5.18
C LEU A 79 15.41 -2.32 4.04
N LEU A 80 16.29 -1.54 3.40
CA LEU A 80 17.02 -1.91 2.19
C LEU A 80 18.53 -1.66 2.31
N GLY A 81 19.05 -1.61 3.54
CA GLY A 81 20.46 -1.35 3.81
C GLY A 81 21.41 -2.42 3.30
N SER A 82 20.98 -3.68 3.28
CA SER A 82 21.75 -4.78 2.69
C SER A 82 22.02 -4.57 1.20
N LEU A 83 21.14 -3.84 0.49
CA LEU A 83 21.31 -3.49 -0.92
C LEU A 83 22.12 -2.19 -1.13
N GLY A 84 22.34 -1.41 -0.07
CA GLY A 84 23.04 -0.13 -0.13
C GLY A 84 22.23 1.03 -0.75
N ILE A 85 20.91 0.89 -0.89
CA ILE A 85 20.04 1.86 -1.57
C ILE A 85 20.10 3.25 -0.93
N HIS A 86 20.23 3.31 0.40
CA HIS A 86 20.35 4.56 1.17
C HIS A 86 21.55 5.41 0.75
N LYS A 87 22.63 4.81 0.23
CA LYS A 87 23.82 5.53 -0.23
C LYS A 87 23.61 6.25 -1.56
N PHE A 88 22.81 5.68 -2.46
CA PHE A 88 22.51 6.30 -3.76
C PHE A 88 21.72 7.61 -3.60
N ILE A 89 20.85 7.70 -2.60
CA ILE A 89 20.04 8.90 -2.32
C ILE A 89 20.89 10.09 -1.87
N LEU A 90 21.98 9.81 -1.15
CA LEU A 90 22.97 10.81 -0.73
C LEU A 90 23.97 11.15 -1.84
N GLY A 91 23.90 10.44 -2.98
CA GLY A 91 24.78 10.62 -4.13
C GLY A 91 26.10 9.84 -4.02
N TYR A 92 26.20 8.89 -3.09
CA TYR A 92 27.34 7.99 -2.92
C TYR A 92 27.24 6.77 -3.84
N ASN A 93 27.19 7.03 -5.14
CA ASN A 93 26.96 5.97 -6.14
C ASN A 93 28.07 4.91 -6.12
N LYS A 94 29.32 5.30 -5.87
CA LYS A 94 30.45 4.36 -5.84
C LYS A 94 30.33 3.41 -4.65
N GLU A 95 30.02 3.94 -3.48
CA GLU A 95 29.89 3.22 -2.23
C GLU A 95 28.64 2.32 -2.25
N GLY A 96 27.53 2.82 -2.80
CA GLY A 96 26.33 2.03 -3.03
C GLY A 96 26.59 0.83 -3.94
N ILE A 97 27.34 1.02 -5.04
CA ILE A 97 27.74 -0.08 -5.92
C ILE A 97 28.67 -1.07 -5.20
N ILE A 98 29.63 -0.60 -4.38
CA ILE A 98 30.50 -1.48 -3.59
C ILE A 98 29.66 -2.35 -2.65
N LEU A 99 28.70 -1.76 -1.93
CA LEU A 99 27.81 -2.47 -1.01
C LEU A 99 26.95 -3.50 -1.77
N LEU A 100 26.41 -3.12 -2.92
CA LEU A 100 25.62 -4.01 -3.78
C LEU A 100 26.45 -5.19 -4.31
N VAL A 101 27.68 -4.94 -4.78
CA VAL A 101 28.59 -5.98 -5.28
C VAL A 101 29.03 -6.90 -4.14
N ILE A 102 29.34 -6.36 -2.96
CA ILE A 102 29.65 -7.15 -1.76
C ILE A 102 28.47 -8.06 -1.42
N THR A 103 27.27 -7.49 -1.31
CA THR A 103 26.06 -8.26 -0.97
C THR A 103 25.75 -9.31 -2.03
N LEU A 104 25.90 -9.02 -3.32
CA LEU A 104 25.65 -10.01 -4.38
C LEU A 104 26.75 -11.07 -4.44
N VAL A 105 28.03 -10.68 -4.46
CA VAL A 105 29.14 -11.63 -4.63
C VAL A 105 29.35 -12.45 -3.37
N LEU A 106 29.49 -11.80 -2.21
CA LEU A 106 29.66 -12.52 -0.94
C LEU A 106 28.35 -13.19 -0.53
N GLY A 107 27.19 -12.55 -0.70
CA GLY A 107 25.91 -13.20 -0.41
C GLY A 107 25.66 -14.43 -1.30
N PHE A 108 26.01 -14.38 -2.59
CA PHE A 108 25.88 -15.55 -3.47
C PHE A 108 26.86 -16.67 -3.12
N ILE A 109 28.13 -16.35 -2.86
CA ILE A 109 29.17 -17.34 -2.51
C ILE A 109 28.93 -17.96 -1.13
N THR A 110 28.41 -17.19 -0.17
CA THR A 110 28.22 -17.62 1.23
C THR A 110 26.79 -17.99 1.58
N CYS A 111 25.92 -18.22 0.59
CA CYS A 111 24.51 -18.57 0.78
C CYS A 111 23.75 -17.59 1.70
N GLY A 112 23.96 -16.29 1.50
CA GLY A 112 23.25 -15.20 2.19
C GLY A 112 23.95 -14.64 3.42
N ILE A 113 25.01 -15.27 3.94
CA ILE A 113 25.69 -14.81 5.16
C ILE A 113 26.37 -13.45 4.95
N GLY A 114 27.01 -13.23 3.79
CA GLY A 114 27.59 -11.95 3.40
C GLY A 114 26.53 -10.82 3.31
N ALA A 115 25.31 -11.16 2.90
CA ALA A 115 24.20 -10.22 2.86
C ALA A 115 23.73 -9.82 4.27
N SER A 116 23.81 -10.73 5.25
CA SER A 116 23.50 -10.42 6.65
C SER A 116 24.48 -9.40 7.25
N LEU A 117 25.77 -9.50 6.95
CA LEU A 117 26.78 -8.53 7.41
C LEU A 117 26.55 -7.15 6.80
N ALA A 118 26.28 -7.09 5.49
CA ALA A 118 25.91 -5.86 4.81
C ALA A 118 24.60 -5.25 5.36
N GLY A 119 23.63 -6.10 5.72
CA GLY A 119 22.39 -5.69 6.39
C GLY A 119 22.63 -5.07 7.76
N ILE A 120 23.55 -5.61 8.56
CA ILE A 120 23.93 -5.04 9.86
C ILE A 120 24.58 -3.66 9.68
N VAL A 121 25.48 -3.52 8.70
CA VAL A 121 26.10 -2.22 8.37
C VAL A 121 25.03 -1.20 7.98
N GLY A 122 24.11 -1.58 7.09
CA GLY A 122 22.98 -0.73 6.70
C GLY A 122 22.07 -0.36 7.87
N LEU A 123 21.75 -1.30 8.76
CA LEU A 123 20.93 -1.06 9.95
C LEU A 123 21.58 -0.04 10.89
N ILE A 124 22.88 -0.19 11.16
CA ILE A 124 23.64 0.74 12.02
C ILE A 124 23.64 2.14 11.39
N GLU A 125 23.89 2.25 10.07
CA GLU A 125 23.84 3.53 9.38
C GLU A 125 22.45 4.16 9.40
N GLY A 126 21.39 3.35 9.26
CA GLY A 126 20.02 3.81 9.36
C GLY A 126 19.68 4.41 10.71
N ILE A 127 20.10 3.76 11.80
CA ILE A 127 19.95 4.29 13.16
C ILE A 127 20.76 5.58 13.32
N ILE A 128 22.02 5.64 12.86
CA ILE A 128 22.85 6.85 12.92
C ILE A 128 22.20 8.02 12.18
N TYR A 129 21.64 7.78 11.00
CA TYR A 129 20.98 8.83 10.22
C TYR A 129 19.73 9.35 10.94
N LEU A 130 18.89 8.45 11.47
CA LEU A 130 17.66 8.84 12.18
C LEU A 130 17.91 9.51 13.54
N THR A 131 19.03 9.17 14.20
CA THR A 131 19.38 9.72 15.52
C THR A 131 20.18 11.01 15.46
N LYS A 132 20.68 11.40 14.29
CA LYS A 132 21.36 12.68 14.09
C LYS A 132 20.37 13.84 13.94
N SER A 133 20.80 15.02 14.38
CA SER A 133 20.09 16.26 14.08
C SER A 133 20.15 16.54 12.57
N ASP A 134 19.14 17.25 12.06
CA ASP A 134 19.01 17.59 10.65
C ASP A 134 20.21 18.38 10.10
N GLU A 135 20.74 19.29 10.91
CA GLU A 135 21.92 20.10 10.57
C GLU A 135 23.20 19.26 10.56
N GLU A 136 23.41 18.41 11.57
CA GLU A 136 24.58 17.53 11.61
C GLU A 136 24.56 16.54 10.45
N PHE A 137 23.40 15.99 10.14
CA PHE A 137 23.23 15.08 9.02
C PHE A 137 23.58 15.77 7.70
N TYR A 138 23.03 16.97 7.48
CA TYR A 138 23.28 17.76 6.29
C TYR A 138 24.78 18.07 6.14
N ASN A 139 25.41 18.59 7.19
CA ASN A 139 26.83 18.96 7.17
C ASN A 139 27.75 17.73 7.01
N THR A 140 27.40 16.59 7.60
CA THR A 140 28.25 15.39 7.57
C THR A 140 28.09 14.60 6.26
N TYR A 141 26.85 14.36 5.83
CA TYR A 141 26.55 13.42 4.75
C TYR A 141 26.07 14.07 3.45
N GLN A 142 25.58 15.31 3.47
CA GLN A 142 25.23 16.01 2.23
C GLN A 142 26.39 16.90 1.77
N VAL A 143 26.95 17.72 2.66
CA VAL A 143 28.06 18.65 2.38
C VAL A 143 29.42 17.96 2.53
N GLY A 144 29.69 17.38 3.70
CA GLY A 144 30.97 16.74 4.04
C GLY A 144 31.22 15.42 3.32
N LYS A 145 30.20 14.89 2.63
CA LYS A 145 30.26 13.68 1.82
C LYS A 145 30.92 12.49 2.53
N LYS A 146 30.65 12.30 3.83
CA LYS A 146 31.16 11.17 4.62
C LYS A 146 30.51 9.83 4.16
N PRO A 147 31.26 8.93 3.51
CA PRO A 147 30.67 7.77 2.84
C PRO A 147 30.22 6.64 3.79
N TRP A 148 30.83 6.49 4.95
CA TRP A 148 30.57 5.42 5.93
C TRP A 148 30.52 6.00 7.34
N PHE A 149 29.64 5.45 8.19
CA PHE A 149 29.42 5.77 9.61
C PHE A 149 30.01 7.12 10.05
#